data_AF-A0A538N507-F1
#
_entry.id   AF-A0A538N507-F1
#
_cell.length_a   1.000
_cell.length_b   1.000
_cell.length_c   1.000
_cell.angle_alpha   90.00
_cell.angle_beta   90.00
_cell.angle_gamma   90.00
#
_symmetry.space_group_name_H-M   'P 1'
#
loop_
_entity.id
_entity.type
_entity.pdbx_description
1 polymer ?
#
loop_
_entity_poly.entity_id
_entity_poly.type
_entity_poly.pdbx_seq_one_letter_code
_entity_poly.pdbx_strand_id
1 'polypeptide(L)'
;MRFPVGETCAGVDWPGVRGSCDDAAVKFRAALAVGAALALSLTACNTSPKPVTPPAAQSQPPDTGGGGGAPDASQSPFKAPPAKASPARKLTVKSDAFADGKPIPEQYTCKGDGDPPPLSWSGSVPGTKNFAVVVKDPGAPNGGFLHWIVVDLPGDANHLDIDDLPDGAQEAVNSDGGTGWTPPCPPSGTHHYHFTVYALDGPTGLPDSAPIKDALAGIQGHYIGYGELVGTVAG
;
A
#
# COMPACT_ATOMS: atom_id res chain seq x y z
N MET A 1 -41.94 57.64 33.71
CA MET A 1 -41.00 57.34 34.82
C MET A 1 -40.05 56.28 34.26
N ARG A 2 -38.90 56.58 33.66
CA ARG A 2 -37.60 57.10 34.16
C ARG A 2 -36.90 56.17 35.19
N PHE A 3 -35.81 55.54 34.70
CA PHE A 3 -34.64 54.92 35.36
C PHE A 3 -34.77 53.56 36.08
N PRO A 4 -33.64 52.85 36.36
CA PRO A 4 -32.26 52.86 35.80
C PRO A 4 -31.78 51.44 35.37
N VAL A 5 -30.78 51.22 34.50
CA VAL A 5 -29.30 51.29 34.64
C VAL A 5 -28.68 50.54 35.83
N GLY A 6 -27.92 49.48 35.52
CA GLY A 6 -26.61 49.14 36.10
C GLY A 6 -26.56 48.33 37.38
N GLU A 7 -25.86 47.18 37.32
CA GLU A 7 -24.85 46.85 38.33
C GLU A 7 -23.82 45.86 37.78
N THR A 8 -22.56 46.15 38.11
CA THR A 8 -21.31 45.49 37.73
C THR A 8 -20.79 44.62 38.87
N CYS A 9 -19.63 43.99 38.64
CA CYS A 9 -18.67 43.37 39.59
C CYS A 9 -18.90 41.86 39.84
N ALA A 10 -17.89 40.98 39.96
CA ALA A 10 -16.43 41.09 39.89
C ALA A 10 -15.79 39.68 39.93
N GLY A 11 -14.52 39.59 39.53
CA GLY A 11 -13.57 38.51 39.86
C GLY A 11 -13.50 37.40 38.80
N VAL A 12 -12.36 37.00 38.25
CA VAL A 12 -11.00 36.95 38.80
C VAL A 12 -9.97 37.10 37.67
N ASP A 13 -8.94 37.87 38.00
CA ASP A 13 -7.77 38.28 37.22
C ASP A 13 -6.70 37.15 37.19
N TRP A 14 -6.09 36.90 36.02
CA TRP A 14 -4.84 36.14 35.88
C TRP A 14 -3.80 37.03 35.16
N PRO A 15 -2.56 37.13 35.65
CA PRO A 15 -1.62 38.17 35.21
C PRO A 15 -0.73 37.73 34.03
N GLY A 16 -0.53 38.67 33.09
CA GLY A 16 0.49 38.65 32.02
C GLY A 16 -0.01 37.93 30.76
N VAL A 17 -0.15 38.54 29.58
CA VAL A 17 0.64 39.57 28.91
C VAL A 17 -0.29 40.31 27.94
N ARG A 18 -0.09 41.62 27.77
CA ARG A 18 -0.88 42.49 26.88
C ARG A 18 -0.60 42.17 25.41
N GLY A 19 -1.66 42.05 24.60
CA GLY A 19 -1.58 41.95 23.14
C GLY A 19 -2.88 42.38 22.48
N SER A 20 -2.79 43.31 21.54
CA SER A 20 -3.87 44.01 20.84
C SER A 20 -4.78 43.09 20.01
N CYS A 21 -6.09 43.35 20.01
CA CYS A 21 -6.99 42.91 18.94
C CYS A 21 -7.36 44.14 18.12
N ASP A 22 -6.45 44.54 17.21
CA ASP A 22 -6.77 45.47 16.15
C ASP A 22 -7.44 44.73 14.99
N ASP A 23 -8.49 45.38 14.49
CA ASP A 23 -9.21 45.18 13.26
C ASP A 23 -8.39 44.65 12.08
N ALA A 24 -8.91 43.65 11.37
CA ALA A 24 -8.74 43.56 9.92
C ALA A 24 -9.85 42.73 9.27
N ALA A 25 -10.92 43.41 8.86
CA ALA A 25 -11.81 42.94 7.82
C ALA A 25 -11.02 42.68 6.52
N VAL A 26 -11.06 41.46 5.99
CA VAL A 26 -10.63 41.19 4.60
C VAL A 26 -11.82 40.72 3.78
N LYS A 27 -12.02 41.48 2.71
CA LYS A 27 -13.17 41.56 1.82
C LYS A 27 -13.25 40.38 0.86
N PHE A 28 -14.49 39.95 0.63
CA PHE A 28 -14.94 39.24 -0.57
C PHE A 28 -14.48 39.92 -1.86
N ARG A 29 -13.99 39.14 -2.82
CA ARG A 29 -14.09 39.47 -4.25
C ARG A 29 -14.43 38.23 -5.06
N ALA A 30 -15.59 38.31 -5.69
CA ALA A 30 -16.05 37.43 -6.75
C ALA A 30 -15.62 37.96 -8.14
N ALA A 31 -15.93 37.15 -9.16
CA ALA A 31 -15.92 37.40 -10.60
C ALA A 31 -14.62 36.96 -11.32
N LEU A 32 -14.62 36.36 -12.51
CA LEU A 32 -15.64 36.25 -13.58
C LEU A 32 -15.24 35.09 -14.51
N ALA A 33 -16.22 34.34 -15.02
CA ALA A 33 -16.05 33.38 -16.11
C ALA A 33 -16.17 34.09 -17.47
N VAL A 34 -15.31 33.75 -18.43
CA VAL A 34 -15.53 33.94 -19.87
C VAL A 34 -14.88 32.77 -20.61
N GLY A 35 -15.70 31.99 -21.33
CA GLY A 35 -15.24 30.94 -22.23
C GLY A 35 -14.93 31.45 -23.63
N ALA A 36 -14.19 30.66 -24.40
CA ALA A 36 -14.22 30.64 -25.86
C ALA A 36 -13.66 29.30 -26.36
N ALA A 37 -14.47 28.59 -27.13
CA ALA A 37 -14.14 27.36 -27.84
C ALA A 37 -13.35 27.65 -29.12
N LEU A 38 -12.39 26.78 -29.49
CA LEU A 38 -11.91 26.68 -30.86
C LEU A 38 -11.35 25.28 -31.21
N ALA A 39 -12.13 24.59 -32.06
CA ALA A 39 -11.79 23.77 -33.22
C ALA A 39 -10.64 22.73 -33.19
N LEU A 40 -11.06 21.48 -33.41
CA LEU A 40 -10.55 20.43 -34.29
C LEU A 40 -9.07 20.49 -34.73
N SER A 41 -8.33 19.43 -34.40
CA SER A 41 -7.51 18.68 -35.36
C SER A 41 -7.26 17.25 -34.85
N LEU A 42 -7.93 16.28 -35.49
CA LEU A 42 -7.63 14.86 -35.39
C LEU A 42 -6.39 14.57 -36.26
N THR A 43 -5.23 14.33 -35.64
CA THR A 43 -4.10 13.70 -36.33
C THR A 43 -3.86 12.34 -35.69
N ALA A 44 -4.50 11.32 -36.28
CA ALA A 44 -4.22 9.93 -36.00
C ALA A 44 -2.83 9.58 -36.56
N CYS A 45 -1.85 9.34 -35.69
CA CYS A 45 -0.64 8.62 -36.08
C CYS A 45 -0.97 7.15 -36.22
N ASN A 46 -1.32 6.75 -37.44
CA ASN A 46 -1.55 5.37 -37.84
C ASN A 46 -0.20 4.66 -38.05
N THR A 47 0.39 4.10 -36.98
CA THR A 47 1.53 3.18 -37.10
C THR A 47 1.02 1.75 -37.18
N SER A 48 0.91 1.24 -38.41
CA SER A 48 0.63 -0.17 -38.70
C SER A 48 1.63 -1.09 -37.99
N PRO A 49 1.18 -2.07 -37.17
CA PRO A 49 2.06 -3.13 -36.71
C PRO A 49 2.35 -4.10 -37.86
N LYS A 50 3.64 -4.37 -38.11
CA LYS A 50 4.07 -5.44 -39.02
C LYS A 50 3.64 -6.80 -38.45
N PRO A 51 3.21 -7.77 -39.28
CA PRO A 51 2.91 -9.12 -38.83
C PRO A 51 4.19 -9.79 -38.31
N VAL A 52 4.21 -10.07 -37.01
CA VAL A 52 5.19 -10.94 -36.38
C VAL A 52 4.79 -12.38 -36.64
N THR A 53 5.55 -13.05 -37.49
CA THR A 53 5.47 -14.49 -37.71
C THR A 53 5.93 -15.21 -36.43
N PRO A 54 5.08 -16.04 -35.78
CA PRO A 54 5.52 -16.85 -34.65
C PRO A 54 6.45 -17.98 -35.13
N PRO A 55 7.60 -18.23 -34.46
CA PRO A 55 8.40 -19.42 -34.75
C PRO A 55 7.64 -20.68 -34.34
N ALA A 56 7.79 -21.71 -35.20
CA ALA A 56 7.14 -22.99 -35.11
C ALA A 56 7.32 -23.66 -33.74
N ALA A 57 6.19 -24.19 -33.23
CA ALA A 57 6.11 -25.10 -32.12
C ALA A 57 7.00 -26.33 -32.38
N GLN A 58 7.99 -26.55 -31.53
CA GLN A 58 8.69 -27.82 -31.45
C GLN A 58 7.99 -28.68 -30.41
N SER A 59 7.40 -29.77 -30.90
CA SER A 59 6.80 -30.85 -30.12
C SER A 59 7.89 -31.67 -29.43
N GLN A 60 7.92 -31.65 -28.09
CA GLN A 60 8.64 -32.63 -27.30
C GLN A 60 7.72 -33.77 -26.87
N PRO A 61 8.19 -35.04 -26.89
CA PRO A 61 7.42 -36.23 -26.52
C PRO A 61 7.15 -36.32 -24.99
N PRO A 62 6.18 -37.17 -24.58
CA PRO A 62 5.79 -37.28 -23.18
C PRO A 62 6.79 -38.12 -22.37
N ASP A 63 7.38 -37.52 -21.34
CA ASP A 63 8.09 -38.25 -20.29
C ASP A 63 7.08 -38.81 -19.28
N THR A 64 6.98 -40.13 -19.26
CA THR A 64 6.35 -40.92 -18.20
C THR A 64 7.34 -41.12 -17.05
N GLY A 65 7.02 -40.65 -15.85
CA GLY A 65 7.77 -40.97 -14.65
C GLY A 65 7.12 -40.39 -13.40
N GLY A 66 6.44 -41.25 -12.63
CA GLY A 66 5.70 -40.87 -11.43
C GLY A 66 6.57 -40.68 -10.18
N GLY A 67 5.95 -40.13 -9.15
CA GLY A 67 6.49 -40.05 -7.80
C GLY A 67 5.73 -39.03 -6.95
N GLY A 68 4.74 -39.51 -6.19
CA GLY A 68 4.03 -38.69 -5.22
C GLY A 68 4.97 -38.23 -4.10
N GLY A 69 4.93 -36.93 -3.83
CA GLY A 69 5.50 -36.28 -2.66
C GLY A 69 4.60 -35.10 -2.30
N ALA A 70 4.24 -34.99 -1.02
CA ALA A 70 3.38 -33.95 -0.49
C ALA A 70 3.88 -32.53 -0.84
N PRO A 71 3.00 -31.51 -0.98
CA PRO A 71 3.44 -30.16 -1.28
C PRO A 71 4.24 -29.56 -0.10
N ASP A 72 5.53 -29.33 -0.37
CA ASP A 72 6.48 -28.56 0.44
C ASP A 72 6.09 -27.07 0.39
N ALA A 73 5.97 -26.44 1.56
CA ALA A 73 5.63 -25.04 1.77
C ALA A 73 6.78 -24.06 1.44
N SER A 74 7.64 -24.40 0.48
CA SER A 74 8.90 -23.70 0.22
C SER A 74 9.08 -23.27 -1.24
N GLN A 75 8.14 -22.52 -1.83
CA GLN A 75 8.40 -21.87 -3.12
C GLN A 75 7.88 -20.43 -3.14
N SER A 76 8.67 -19.56 -2.51
CA SER A 76 8.61 -18.11 -2.71
C SER A 76 9.25 -17.77 -4.08
N PRO A 77 8.63 -16.96 -4.96
CA PRO A 77 8.97 -16.89 -6.40
C PRO A 77 10.19 -16.02 -6.76
N PHE A 78 11.09 -15.73 -5.81
CA PHE A 78 12.25 -14.89 -6.08
C PHE A 78 13.47 -15.75 -6.43
N LYS A 79 13.88 -15.72 -7.71
CA LYS A 79 15.21 -16.23 -8.10
C LYS A 79 16.27 -15.28 -7.55
N ALA A 80 16.91 -15.67 -6.45
CA ALA A 80 17.83 -14.85 -5.68
C ALA A 80 19.18 -14.59 -6.38
N PRO A 81 19.69 -13.35 -6.40
CA PRO A 81 21.13 -13.06 -6.54
C PRO A 81 21.88 -13.55 -5.29
N PRO A 82 23.18 -13.91 -5.38
CA PRO A 82 23.90 -14.43 -4.22
C PRO A 82 24.41 -13.29 -3.32
N ALA A 83 23.77 -13.04 -2.16
CA ALA A 83 24.32 -12.30 -1.00
C ALA A 83 23.31 -12.19 0.16
N LYS A 84 23.82 -12.22 1.42
CA LYS A 84 23.12 -12.26 2.73
C LYS A 84 22.22 -13.50 2.93
N ALA A 85 22.43 -14.23 4.03
CA ALA A 85 21.50 -15.28 4.44
C ALA A 85 20.09 -14.69 4.52
N SER A 86 19.09 -15.34 3.91
CA SER A 86 17.72 -14.85 3.91
C SER A 86 17.30 -14.52 5.35
N PRO A 87 16.97 -13.26 5.64
CA PRO A 87 16.53 -12.83 6.96
C PRO A 87 15.43 -13.71 7.50
N ALA A 88 15.51 -14.08 8.78
CA ALA A 88 14.51 -14.92 9.42
C ALA A 88 13.19 -14.19 9.64
N ARG A 89 12.09 -14.95 9.73
CA ARG A 89 10.79 -14.46 10.21
C ARG A 89 10.92 -14.10 11.70
N LYS A 90 10.98 -12.81 12.01
CA LYS A 90 11.23 -12.25 13.36
C LYS A 90 10.10 -11.34 13.86
N LEU A 91 9.22 -10.91 12.96
CA LEU A 91 8.06 -10.10 13.29
C LEU A 91 6.81 -10.99 13.38
N THR A 92 5.90 -10.64 14.28
CA THR A 92 4.55 -11.18 14.34
C THR A 92 3.61 -10.15 13.72
N VAL A 93 2.95 -10.50 12.62
CA VAL A 93 1.99 -9.65 11.91
C VAL A 93 0.57 -10.12 12.24
N LYS A 94 -0.34 -9.18 12.49
CA LYS A 94 -1.72 -9.43 12.89
C LYS A 94 -2.68 -8.45 12.23
N SER A 95 -3.94 -8.85 12.17
CA SER A 95 -5.07 -7.98 11.89
C SER A 95 -6.15 -8.26 12.93
N ASP A 96 -6.83 -7.21 13.40
CA ASP A 96 -8.00 -7.37 14.27
C ASP A 96 -9.23 -7.87 13.49
N ALA A 97 -9.18 -7.82 12.16
CA ALA A 97 -10.25 -8.27 11.28
C ALA A 97 -10.27 -9.79 11.05
N PHE A 98 -9.12 -10.46 11.07
CA PHE A 98 -9.01 -11.89 10.79
C PHE A 98 -7.74 -12.50 11.37
N ALA A 99 -7.79 -13.80 11.68
CA ALA A 99 -6.63 -14.57 12.12
C ALA A 99 -5.89 -15.21 10.93
N ASP A 100 -4.65 -15.64 11.16
CA ASP A 100 -3.82 -16.26 10.13
C ASP A 100 -4.48 -17.50 9.48
N GLY A 101 -4.44 -17.55 8.16
CA GLY A 101 -5.09 -18.53 7.29
C GLY A 101 -6.62 -18.47 7.27
N LYS A 102 -7.25 -17.48 7.92
CA LYS A 102 -8.72 -17.36 7.99
C LYS A 102 -9.28 -16.44 6.91
N PRO A 103 -10.59 -16.56 6.61
CA PRO A 103 -11.24 -15.68 5.66
C PRO A 103 -11.12 -14.22 6.06
N ILE A 104 -10.79 -13.36 5.10
CA ILE A 104 -10.87 -11.92 5.23
C ILE A 104 -12.37 -11.53 5.15
N PRO A 105 -12.90 -10.71 6.08
CA PRO A 105 -14.28 -10.26 6.03
C PRO A 105 -14.63 -9.54 4.72
N GLU A 106 -15.85 -9.75 4.24
CA GLU A 106 -16.33 -9.27 2.93
C GLU A 106 -16.14 -7.76 2.74
N GLN A 107 -16.28 -6.97 3.83
CA GLN A 107 -16.08 -5.52 3.82
C GLN A 107 -14.72 -5.08 3.28
N TYR A 108 -13.66 -5.90 3.41
CA TYR A 108 -12.31 -5.58 2.91
C TYR A 108 -12.05 -6.14 1.50
N THR A 109 -13.08 -6.59 0.80
CA THR A 109 -12.99 -7.20 -0.54
C THR A 109 -13.78 -6.36 -1.55
N CYS A 110 -13.67 -6.69 -2.84
CA CYS A 110 -14.46 -6.00 -3.88
C CYS A 110 -15.98 -6.18 -3.76
N LYS A 111 -16.45 -7.06 -2.86
CA LYS A 111 -17.88 -7.28 -2.57
C LYS A 111 -18.40 -6.35 -1.46
N GLY A 112 -17.50 -5.66 -0.74
CA GLY A 112 -17.83 -4.71 0.32
C GLY A 112 -17.25 -3.32 0.06
N ASP A 113 -16.84 -2.63 1.14
CA ASP A 113 -16.30 -1.27 1.07
C ASP A 113 -14.94 -1.23 0.34
N GLY A 114 -14.15 -2.30 0.45
CA GLY A 114 -12.90 -2.48 -0.28
C GLY A 114 -11.68 -1.84 0.39
N ASP A 115 -11.82 -1.28 1.59
CA ASP A 115 -10.71 -0.75 2.37
C ASP A 115 -9.72 -1.88 2.75
N PRO A 116 -8.43 -1.58 2.98
CA PRO A 116 -7.50 -2.59 3.47
C PRO A 116 -7.85 -2.99 4.90
N PRO A 117 -7.65 -4.27 5.26
CA PRO A 117 -7.81 -4.68 6.64
C PRO A 117 -6.72 -4.03 7.52
N PRO A 118 -7.05 -3.65 8.78
CA PRO A 118 -6.08 -3.03 9.67
C PRO A 118 -4.93 -4.00 9.93
N LEU A 119 -3.69 -3.52 9.80
CA LEU A 119 -2.49 -4.34 10.00
C LEU A 119 -1.71 -3.81 11.20
N SER A 120 -1.25 -4.70 12.06
CA SER A 120 -0.30 -4.39 13.12
C SER A 120 0.82 -5.42 13.16
N TRP A 121 1.98 -5.00 13.65
CA TRP A 121 3.10 -5.90 13.85
C TRP A 121 3.84 -5.62 15.14
N SER A 122 4.49 -6.67 15.63
CA SER A 122 5.28 -6.64 16.86
C SER A 122 6.49 -7.54 16.74
N GLY A 123 7.41 -7.41 17.69
CA GLY A 123 8.72 -8.05 17.67
C GLY A 123 9.83 -7.02 17.49
N SER A 124 11.07 -7.48 17.64
CA SER A 124 12.25 -6.62 17.53
C SER A 124 13.22 -7.23 16.52
N VAL A 125 13.58 -6.43 15.52
CA VAL A 125 14.65 -6.75 14.58
C VAL A 125 15.75 -5.71 14.78
N PRO A 126 16.84 -6.04 15.47
CA PRO A 126 17.92 -5.08 15.71
C PRO A 126 18.46 -4.48 14.41
N GLY A 127 18.60 -3.16 14.39
CA GLY A 127 19.05 -2.40 13.21
C GLY A 127 17.94 -1.89 12.30
N THR A 128 16.66 -2.11 12.65
CA THR A 128 15.53 -1.57 11.88
C THR A 128 15.52 -0.05 11.92
N LYS A 129 15.41 0.57 10.76
CA LYS A 129 15.24 2.02 10.58
C LYS A 129 13.95 2.38 9.87
N ASN A 130 13.45 1.49 9.03
CA ASN A 130 12.20 1.63 8.30
C ASN A 130 11.48 0.29 8.20
N PHE A 131 10.19 0.32 7.91
CA PHE A 131 9.42 -0.84 7.50
C PHE A 131 8.94 -0.71 6.05
N ALA A 132 8.62 -1.85 5.45
CA ALA A 132 7.85 -1.91 4.20
C ALA A 132 6.74 -2.96 4.34
N VAL A 133 5.63 -2.75 3.65
CA VAL A 133 4.51 -3.68 3.57
C VAL A 133 4.28 -4.08 2.12
N VAL A 134 4.19 -5.37 1.86
CA VAL A 134 3.81 -5.92 0.56
C VAL A 134 2.65 -6.87 0.75
N VAL A 135 1.56 -6.65 0.01
CA VAL A 135 0.43 -7.57 -0.03
C VAL A 135 0.40 -8.26 -1.39
N LYS A 136 0.52 -9.58 -1.38
CA LYS A 136 0.57 -10.40 -2.60
C LYS A 136 -0.46 -11.53 -2.58
N ASP A 137 -1.14 -11.72 -3.70
CA ASP A 137 -1.89 -12.93 -4.02
C ASP A 137 -1.09 -13.79 -5.02
N PRO A 138 -0.41 -14.87 -4.59
CA PRO A 138 0.28 -15.77 -5.49
C PRO A 138 -0.66 -16.70 -6.28
N GLY A 139 -1.93 -16.82 -5.88
CA GLY A 139 -2.95 -17.61 -6.57
C GLY A 139 -3.50 -16.94 -7.83
N ALA A 140 -3.27 -15.64 -7.99
CA ALA A 140 -3.64 -14.92 -9.21
C ALA A 140 -2.83 -15.38 -10.44
N PRO A 141 -3.41 -15.27 -11.67
CA PRO A 141 -2.72 -15.61 -12.91
C PRO A 141 -1.38 -14.86 -13.10
N ASN A 142 -0.55 -15.35 -14.02
CA ASN A 142 0.70 -14.69 -14.46
C ASN A 142 1.77 -14.46 -13.36
N GLY A 143 1.79 -15.29 -12.30
CA GLY A 143 2.81 -15.22 -11.24
C GLY A 143 2.40 -14.44 -9.99
N GLY A 144 1.11 -14.10 -9.91
CA GLY A 144 0.46 -13.45 -8.77
C GLY A 144 0.15 -11.97 -9.01
N PHE A 145 -0.56 -11.38 -8.05
CA PHE A 145 -0.98 -9.99 -8.06
C PHE A 145 -0.48 -9.28 -6.80
N LEU A 146 0.15 -8.12 -6.97
CA LEU A 146 0.56 -7.25 -5.86
C LEU A 146 -0.59 -6.27 -5.60
N HIS A 147 -1.24 -6.44 -4.47
CA HIS A 147 -2.38 -5.63 -4.03
C HIS A 147 -1.93 -4.31 -3.41
N TRP A 148 -0.74 -4.29 -2.81
CA TRP A 148 -0.19 -3.09 -2.19
C TRP A 148 1.30 -3.20 -1.96
N ILE A 149 2.00 -2.07 -2.09
CA ILE A 149 3.43 -1.94 -1.81
C ILE A 149 3.64 -0.58 -1.16
N VAL A 150 3.94 -0.58 0.13
CA VAL A 150 4.30 0.60 0.91
C VAL A 150 5.75 0.45 1.37
N VAL A 151 6.56 1.47 1.17
CA VAL A 151 7.96 1.49 1.60
C VAL A 151 8.22 2.69 2.51
N ASP A 152 9.36 2.64 3.20
CA ASP A 152 9.90 3.74 3.99
C ASP A 152 9.02 4.21 5.16
N LEU A 153 8.11 3.35 5.63
CA LEU A 153 7.41 3.53 6.91
C LEU A 153 8.46 3.75 8.04
N PRO A 154 8.22 4.66 9.00
CA PRO A 154 9.14 4.92 10.10
C PRO A 154 9.52 3.67 10.89
N GLY A 155 10.75 3.59 11.41
CA GLY A 155 11.26 2.42 12.14
C GLY A 155 10.61 2.15 13.50
N ASP A 156 9.79 3.08 13.99
CA ASP A 156 8.94 2.94 15.18
C ASP A 156 7.47 2.65 14.84
N ALA A 157 7.11 2.61 13.54
CA ALA A 157 5.78 2.20 13.11
C ALA A 157 5.51 0.75 13.50
N ASN A 158 4.30 0.51 14.00
CA ASN A 158 3.83 -0.80 14.47
C ASN A 158 2.44 -1.16 13.93
N HIS A 159 1.86 -0.29 13.10
CA HIS A 159 0.58 -0.49 12.44
C HIS A 159 0.56 0.28 11.12
N LEU A 160 -0.39 -0.09 10.25
CA LEU A 160 -0.65 0.57 8.99
C LEU A 160 -2.15 0.78 8.84
N ASP A 161 -2.53 2.04 8.67
CA ASP A 161 -3.88 2.49 8.36
C ASP A 161 -3.85 3.22 7.00
N ILE A 162 -4.90 3.11 6.21
CA ILE A 162 -4.95 3.70 4.85
C ILE A 162 -5.16 5.20 4.87
N ASP A 163 -5.89 5.69 5.87
CA ASP A 163 -6.26 7.11 5.96
C ASP A 163 -5.13 7.98 6.52
N ASP A 164 -4.07 7.37 7.04
CA ASP A 164 -2.98 8.06 7.74
C ASP A 164 -1.63 7.34 7.51
N LEU A 165 -1.17 7.34 6.26
CA LEU A 165 0.21 6.94 5.99
C LEU A 165 1.17 7.92 6.67
N PRO A 166 2.08 7.43 7.54
CA PRO A 166 2.98 8.31 8.28
C PRO A 166 3.93 9.04 7.34
N ASP A 167 4.36 10.24 7.74
CA ASP A 167 5.31 11.06 6.99
C ASP A 167 6.54 10.25 6.55
N GLY A 168 6.85 10.32 5.26
CA GLY A 168 7.97 9.62 4.64
C GLY A 168 7.66 8.23 4.12
N ALA A 169 6.49 7.66 4.43
CA ALA A 169 6.00 6.48 3.74
C ALA A 169 5.73 6.80 2.26
N GLN A 170 6.05 5.87 1.38
CA GLN A 170 5.85 6.01 -0.06
C GLN A 170 5.11 4.79 -0.61
N GLU A 171 4.20 5.03 -1.55
CA GLU A 171 3.46 3.96 -2.21
C GLU A 171 4.03 3.70 -3.60
N ALA A 172 4.43 2.45 -3.86
CA ALA A 172 4.84 2.05 -5.20
C ALA A 172 3.62 1.65 -6.04
N VAL A 173 3.81 1.60 -7.35
CA VAL A 173 2.80 1.08 -8.28
C VAL A 173 2.52 -0.39 -7.94
N ASN A 174 1.25 -0.78 -7.92
CA ASN A 174 0.79 -2.13 -7.68
C ASN A 174 0.43 -2.84 -9.01
N SER A 175 -0.08 -4.08 -8.97
CA SER A 175 -0.36 -4.83 -10.20
C SER A 175 -1.56 -4.31 -11.03
N ASP A 176 -2.39 -3.43 -10.47
CA ASP A 176 -3.46 -2.72 -11.19
C ASP A 176 -2.91 -1.53 -12.02
N GLY A 177 -1.64 -1.17 -11.81
CA GLY A 177 -0.95 -0.10 -12.54
C GLY A 177 -1.06 1.29 -11.89
N GLY A 178 -1.77 1.42 -10.77
CA GLY A 178 -1.81 2.61 -9.92
C GLY A 178 -1.04 2.43 -8.61
N THR A 179 -1.04 3.45 -7.75
CA THR A 179 -0.60 3.34 -6.35
C THR A 179 -1.79 3.00 -5.45
N GLY A 180 -1.52 2.67 -4.19
CA GLY A 180 -2.56 2.36 -3.21
C GLY A 180 -2.95 0.89 -3.15
N TRP A 181 -3.99 0.66 -2.35
CA TRP A 181 -4.59 -0.65 -2.10
C TRP A 181 -5.55 -1.05 -3.24
N THR A 182 -5.39 -2.26 -3.76
CA THR A 182 -6.41 -2.92 -4.60
C THR A 182 -7.08 -4.03 -3.79
N PRO A 183 -8.41 -4.04 -3.62
CA PRO A 183 -9.08 -5.06 -2.80
C PRO A 183 -9.05 -6.46 -3.45
N PRO A 184 -9.02 -7.53 -2.64
CA PRO A 184 -9.25 -8.91 -3.08
C PRO A 184 -10.52 -9.06 -3.92
N CYS A 185 -10.37 -9.63 -5.11
CA CYS A 185 -11.48 -9.94 -6.01
C CYS A 185 -11.19 -11.20 -6.84
N PRO A 186 -10.99 -12.36 -6.19
CA PRO A 186 -10.66 -13.57 -6.93
C PRO A 186 -11.87 -13.98 -7.80
N PRO A 187 -11.68 -14.34 -9.09
CA PRO A 187 -12.80 -14.65 -9.98
C PRO A 187 -13.46 -16.01 -9.67
N SER A 188 -12.72 -16.92 -9.03
CA SER A 188 -13.19 -18.25 -8.64
C SER A 188 -12.22 -18.90 -7.67
N GLY A 189 -12.67 -19.93 -6.96
CA GLY A 189 -11.83 -20.67 -6.02
C GLY A 189 -11.48 -19.83 -4.80
N THR A 190 -10.54 -20.31 -4.01
CA THR A 190 -10.04 -19.58 -2.83
C THR A 190 -8.62 -19.13 -3.10
N HIS A 191 -8.40 -17.83 -3.01
CA HIS A 191 -7.07 -17.21 -3.11
C HIS A 191 -6.54 -16.87 -1.72
N HIS A 192 -5.21 -16.77 -1.62
CA HIS A 192 -4.48 -16.50 -0.40
C HIS A 192 -3.77 -15.16 -0.53
N TYR A 193 -3.98 -14.26 0.42
CA TYR A 193 -3.42 -12.92 0.41
C TYR A 193 -2.36 -12.83 1.50
N HIS A 194 -1.11 -12.67 1.08
CA HIS A 194 0.06 -12.64 1.95
C HIS A 194 0.40 -11.20 2.29
N PHE A 195 0.12 -10.79 3.53
CA PHE A 195 0.46 -9.49 4.09
C PHE A 195 1.83 -9.59 4.75
N THR A 196 2.89 -9.19 4.05
CA THR A 196 4.27 -9.29 4.53
C THR A 196 4.78 -7.93 4.99
N VAL A 197 5.29 -7.87 6.22
CA VAL A 197 5.98 -6.70 6.77
C VAL A 197 7.48 -7.00 6.80
N TYR A 198 8.27 -6.10 6.23
CA TYR A 198 9.73 -6.18 6.18
C TYR A 198 10.34 -5.13 7.09
N ALA A 199 11.27 -5.53 7.95
CA ALA A 199 12.14 -4.63 8.69
C ALA A 199 13.38 -4.30 7.84
N LEU A 200 13.67 -3.02 7.63
CA LEU A 200 14.74 -2.52 6.75
C LEU A 200 15.87 -1.86 7.55
N ASP A 201 17.12 -2.04 7.12
CA ASP A 201 18.32 -1.41 7.72
C ASP A 201 18.54 0.06 7.30
N GLY A 202 17.67 0.57 6.44
CA GLY A 202 17.61 1.94 5.93
C GLY A 202 16.42 2.13 4.98
N PRO A 203 16.15 3.39 4.58
CA PRO A 203 15.12 3.68 3.61
C PRO A 203 15.54 3.18 2.22
N THR A 204 14.55 2.83 1.40
CA THR A 204 14.69 2.52 -0.02
C THR A 204 15.03 3.77 -0.83
N GLY A 205 14.58 4.95 -0.38
CA GLY A 205 14.84 6.23 -1.05
C GLY A 205 14.09 6.37 -2.39
N LEU A 206 13.03 5.59 -2.56
CA LEU A 206 12.20 5.60 -3.76
C LEU A 206 11.16 6.71 -3.65
N PRO A 207 10.80 7.37 -4.77
CA PRO A 207 9.67 8.29 -4.79
C PRO A 207 8.34 7.52 -4.80
N ASP A 208 7.26 8.23 -4.50
CA ASP A 208 5.90 7.77 -4.76
C ASP A 208 5.73 7.34 -6.21
N SER A 209 4.84 6.36 -6.41
CA SER A 209 4.61 5.72 -7.71
C SER A 209 5.88 5.07 -8.30
N ALA A 210 6.84 4.68 -7.47
CA ALA A 210 7.99 3.90 -7.95
C ALA A 210 7.53 2.61 -8.65
N PRO A 211 8.21 2.19 -9.74
CA PRO A 211 7.87 0.94 -10.41
C PRO A 211 8.01 -0.27 -9.48
N ILE A 212 7.12 -1.27 -9.63
CA ILE A 212 7.14 -2.54 -8.87
C ILE A 212 8.56 -3.12 -8.76
N LYS A 213 9.29 -3.18 -9.89
CA LYS A 213 10.62 -3.79 -9.95
C LYS A 213 11.61 -3.08 -9.00
N ASP A 214 11.51 -1.75 -8.93
CA ASP A 214 12.44 -0.93 -8.17
C ASP A 214 12.07 -0.98 -6.68
N ALA A 215 10.77 -0.98 -6.35
CA ALA A 215 10.27 -1.19 -4.99
C ALA A 215 10.71 -2.53 -4.41
N LEU A 216 10.48 -3.64 -5.13
CA LEU A 216 10.87 -4.97 -4.67
C LEU A 216 12.39 -5.11 -4.55
N ALA A 217 13.16 -4.52 -5.47
CA ALA A 217 14.63 -4.51 -5.39
C ALA A 217 15.13 -3.68 -4.19
N GLY A 218 14.51 -2.53 -3.92
CA GLY A 218 14.81 -1.69 -2.76
C GLY A 218 14.58 -2.44 -1.45
N ILE A 219 13.40 -3.05 -1.29
CA ILE A 219 13.09 -3.89 -0.12
C ILE A 219 14.11 -5.03 0.00
N GLN A 220 14.41 -5.74 -1.09
CA GLN A 220 15.35 -6.86 -1.09
C GLN A 220 16.78 -6.43 -0.71
N GLY A 221 17.20 -5.21 -1.05
CA GLY A 221 18.51 -4.67 -0.69
C GLY A 221 18.67 -4.39 0.81
N HIS A 222 17.57 -4.03 1.48
CA HIS A 222 17.58 -3.47 2.83
C HIS A 222 16.96 -4.36 3.91
N TYR A 223 16.17 -5.37 3.56
CA TYR A 223 15.47 -6.16 4.58
C TYR A 223 16.43 -7.00 5.44
N ILE A 224 16.19 -6.98 6.75
CA ILE A 224 16.98 -7.65 7.81
C ILE A 224 16.11 -8.52 8.73
N GLY A 225 14.81 -8.55 8.47
CA GLY A 225 13.83 -9.45 9.07
C GLY A 225 12.47 -9.22 8.43
N TYR A 226 11.55 -10.15 8.64
CA TYR A 226 10.18 -10.00 8.17
C TYR A 226 9.17 -10.71 9.08
N GLY A 227 7.89 -10.50 8.82
CA GLY A 227 6.76 -11.24 9.34
C GLY A 227 5.66 -11.29 8.29
N GLU A 228 4.75 -12.25 8.39
CA GLU A 228 3.65 -12.37 7.43
C GLU A 228 2.39 -12.89 8.12
N LEU A 229 1.26 -12.37 7.66
CA LEU A 229 -0.09 -12.82 7.94
C LEU A 229 -0.74 -13.23 6.62
N VAL A 230 -1.44 -14.36 6.57
CA VAL A 230 -2.17 -14.82 5.39
C VAL A 230 -3.66 -14.76 5.64
N GLY A 231 -4.41 -14.12 4.76
CA GLY A 231 -5.87 -14.15 4.73
C GLY A 231 -6.39 -14.92 3.50
N THR A 232 -7.63 -15.39 3.53
CA THR A 232 -8.25 -16.05 2.37
C THR A 232 -9.50 -15.33 1.89
N VAL A 233 -9.72 -15.31 0.57
CA VAL A 233 -10.97 -14.81 -0.04
C VAL A 233 -11.44 -15.81 -1.07
N ALA A 234 -12.74 -16.07 -1.10
CA ALA A 234 -13.39 -16.94 -2.07
C ALA A 234 -14.12 -16.12 -3.15
N GLY A 235 -13.93 -16.53 -4.41
CA GLY A 235 -14.57 -15.95 -5.59
C GLY A 235 -16.05 -16.28 -5.68
#